data_AF-A0A536WC87-F1
#
_entry.id   AF-A0A536WC87-F1
#
_cell.length_a   1.000
_cell.length_b   1.000
_cell.length_c   1.000
_cell.angle_alpha   90.00
_cell.angle_beta   90.00
_cell.angle_gamma   90.00
#
_symmetry.space_group_name_H-M   'P 1'
#
loop_
_entity.id
_entity.type
_entity.pdbx_description
1 polymer ?
#
loop_
_entity_poly.entity_id
_entity_poly.type
_entity_poly.pdbx_seq_one_letter_code
_entity_poly.pdbx_strand_id
1 'polypeptide(L)'
;MEMTIDAAEKSLAPNRFVSEVEEFRATIANPSLSLVEKKRAYGLIVRHAALLDPEDAGFWRAGVALKVALCAWLDFQPILEH
;
A
#
# COMPACT_ATOMS: atom_id res chain seq x y z
N MET A 1 -30.01 -0.56 -24.13
CA MET A 1 -29.11 0.41 -23.48
C MET A 1 -28.33 -0.38 -22.46
N GLU A 2 -27.09 -0.72 -22.82
CA GLU A 2 -26.22 -1.64 -22.09
C GLU A 2 -25.83 -1.08 -20.71
N MET A 3 -25.68 -2.00 -19.78
CA MET A 3 -25.35 -1.80 -18.37
C MET A 3 -23.99 -1.11 -18.19
N THR A 4 -23.96 0.08 -17.58
CA THR A 4 -22.74 0.60 -16.94
C THR A 4 -22.70 0.16 -15.49
N ILE A 5 -22.44 -1.13 -15.28
CA ILE A 5 -21.92 -1.62 -14.00
C ILE A 5 -20.41 -1.39 -14.11
N ASP A 6 -19.87 -0.29 -13.57
CA ASP A 6 -18.49 -0.24 -13.04
C ASP A 6 -18.04 1.13 -12.45
N ALA A 7 -18.97 2.00 -12.05
CA ALA A 7 -18.60 3.23 -11.33
C ALA A 7 -18.16 2.99 -9.86
N ALA A 8 -17.93 1.73 -9.46
CA ALA A 8 -17.75 1.31 -8.08
C ALA A 8 -16.37 0.68 -7.77
N GLU A 9 -15.49 0.49 -8.73
CA GLU A 9 -14.04 0.43 -8.47
C GLU A 9 -13.51 1.87 -8.45
N LYS A 10 -13.90 2.62 -7.42
CA LYS A 10 -13.43 3.98 -7.20
C LYS A 10 -11.90 3.96 -7.13
N SER A 11 -11.27 4.51 -8.16
CA SER A 11 -9.86 4.91 -8.15
C SER A 11 -9.48 5.41 -6.76
N LEU A 12 -8.46 4.80 -6.17
CA LEU A 12 -8.03 5.16 -4.83
C LEU A 12 -7.33 6.51 -4.92
N ALA A 13 -7.92 7.53 -4.30
CA ALA A 13 -7.33 8.86 -4.27
C ALA A 13 -5.88 8.79 -3.73
N PRO A 14 -4.86 9.29 -4.44
CA PRO A 14 -3.46 9.09 -4.05
C PRO A 14 -3.11 9.61 -2.67
N ASN A 15 -3.74 10.69 -2.20
CA ASN A 15 -3.54 11.19 -0.84
C ASN A 15 -3.99 10.20 0.23
N ARG A 16 -5.10 9.49 -0.01
CA ARG A 16 -5.57 8.44 0.90
C ARG A 16 -4.59 7.27 0.92
N PHE A 17 -4.09 6.87 -0.25
CA PHE A 17 -3.08 5.84 -0.33
C PHE A 17 -1.76 6.23 0.37
N VAL A 18 -1.33 7.49 0.28
CA VAL A 18 -0.15 7.97 1.03
C VAL A 18 -0.34 7.80 2.53
N SER A 19 -1.51 8.13 3.08
CA SER A 19 -1.81 7.89 4.51
C SER A 19 -1.77 6.40 4.86
N GLU A 20 -2.34 5.53 4.03
CA GLU A 20 -2.28 4.07 4.24
C GLU A 20 -0.84 3.55 4.24
N VAL A 21 0.01 4.09 3.36
CA VAL A 21 1.44 3.76 3.31
C VAL A 21 2.19 4.21 4.58
N GLU A 22 1.84 5.37 5.13
CA GLU A 22 2.40 5.85 6.40
C GLU A 22 1.99 4.95 7.57
N GLU A 23 0.72 4.52 7.62
CA GLU A 23 0.22 3.54 8.59
C GLU A 23 0.91 2.18 8.46
N PHE A 24 1.13 1.71 7.23
CA PHE A 24 1.92 0.50 6.99
C PHE A 24 3.34 0.65 7.51
N ARG A 25 3.99 1.78 7.29
CA ARG A 25 5.34 2.02 7.83
C ARG A 25 5.36 2.02 9.35
N ALA A 26 4.36 2.62 10.00
CA ALA A 26 4.19 2.54 11.45
C ALA A 26 3.98 1.08 11.92
N THR A 27 3.23 0.29 11.16
CA THR A 27 2.99 -1.14 11.41
C THR A 27 4.31 -1.93 11.37
N ILE A 28 5.19 -1.67 10.39
CA ILE A 28 6.51 -2.31 10.31
C ILE A 28 7.35 -1.98 11.54
N ALA A 29 7.37 -0.70 11.94
CA ALA A 29 8.17 -0.21 13.05
C ALA A 29 7.66 -0.67 14.43
N ASN A 30 6.41 -1.14 14.53
CA ASN A 30 5.82 -1.57 15.79
C ASN A 30 6.34 -2.98 16.19
N PRO A 31 7.07 -3.12 17.31
CA PRO A 31 7.56 -4.42 17.77
C PRO A 31 6.46 -5.30 18.37
N SER A 32 5.32 -4.73 18.77
CA SER A 32 4.21 -5.46 19.39
C SER A 32 3.34 -6.21 18.37
N LEU A 33 3.51 -5.93 17.07
CA LEU A 33 2.77 -6.61 16.01
C LEU A 33 3.53 -7.83 15.51
N SER A 34 2.80 -8.93 15.32
CA SER A 34 3.33 -10.17 14.80
C SER A 34 3.73 -10.05 13.32
N LEU A 35 4.62 -10.93 12.88
CA LEU A 35 5.02 -11.00 11.47
C LEU A 35 3.82 -11.27 10.54
N VAL A 36 2.83 -12.04 10.99
CA VAL A 36 1.62 -12.34 10.22
C VAL A 36 0.81 -11.08 9.97
N GLU A 37 0.62 -10.24 10.98
CA GLU A 37 -0.08 -8.96 10.86
C GLU A 37 0.65 -8.01 9.90
N LYS A 38 1.98 -7.95 10.01
CA LYS A 38 2.78 -7.10 9.11
C LYS A 38 2.74 -7.60 7.66
N LYS A 39 2.77 -8.92 7.43
CA LYS A 39 2.59 -9.52 6.09
C LYS A 39 1.20 -9.23 5.51
N ARG A 40 0.15 -9.25 6.36
CA ARG A 40 -1.21 -8.88 5.95
C ARG A 40 -1.28 -7.41 5.51
N ALA A 41 -0.67 -6.51 6.29
CA ALA A 41 -0.61 -5.09 5.93
C ALA A 41 0.14 -4.87 4.61
N TYR A 42 1.24 -5.59 4.38
CA TYR A 42 1.96 -5.57 3.10
C TYR A 42 1.07 -5.99 1.92
N GLY A 43 0.33 -7.10 2.06
CA GLY A 43 -0.59 -7.56 1.00
C GLY A 43 -1.69 -6.55 0.66
N LEU A 44 -2.22 -5.84 1.68
CA LEU A 44 -3.20 -4.78 1.47
C LEU A 44 -2.61 -3.59 0.70
N ILE A 45 -1.41 -3.14 1.07
CA ILE A 45 -0.74 -2.02 0.39
C ILE A 45 -0.47 -2.33 -1.08
N VAL A 46 0.03 -3.53 -1.40
CA VAL A 46 0.29 -3.93 -2.79
C VAL A 46 -1.01 -3.97 -3.61
N ARG A 47 -2.09 -4.51 -3.03
CA ARG A 47 -3.40 -4.54 -3.68
C ARG A 47 -3.95 -3.13 -3.94
N HIS A 48 -3.84 -2.24 -2.97
CA HIS A 48 -4.34 -0.87 -3.10
C HIS A 48 -3.50 -0.02 -4.05
N ALA A 49 -2.18 -0.27 -4.14
CA ALA A 49 -1.32 0.38 -5.12
C ALA A 49 -1.78 0.11 -6.57
N ALA A 50 -2.30 -1.09 -6.83
CA ALA A 50 -2.82 -1.47 -8.16
C ALA A 50 -4.11 -0.73 -8.54
N LEU A 51 -4.77 -0.06 -7.59
CA LEU A 51 -6.00 0.72 -7.80
C LEU A 51 -5.73 2.22 -7.96
N LEU A 52 -4.46 2.65 -7.95
CA LEU A 52 -4.08 4.02 -8.21
C LEU A 52 -4.22 4.33 -9.70
N ASP A 53 -4.85 5.46 -10.01
CA ASP A 53 -4.92 5.99 -11.37
C ASP A 53 -3.60 6.69 -11.76
N PRO A 54 -2.89 6.21 -12.79
CA PRO A 54 -1.66 6.84 -13.29
C PRO A 54 -1.85 8.28 -13.80
N GLU A 55 -3.06 8.67 -14.17
CA GLU A 55 -3.36 10.03 -14.66
C GLU A 55 -3.62 11.02 -13.53
N ASP A 56 -3.77 10.55 -12.28
CA ASP A 56 -3.93 11.43 -11.12
C ASP A 56 -2.61 12.16 -10.80
N ALA A 57 -2.67 13.48 -10.61
CA ALA A 57 -1.50 14.31 -10.29
C ALA A 57 -0.75 13.85 -9.03
N GLY A 58 -1.44 13.18 -8.10
CA GLY A 58 -0.88 12.61 -6.88
C GLY A 58 -0.22 11.24 -7.05
N PHE A 59 -0.36 10.57 -8.20
CA PHE A 59 0.14 9.20 -8.45
C PHE A 59 1.63 9.07 -8.13
N TRP A 60 2.44 10.02 -8.62
CA TRP A 60 3.88 10.01 -8.38
C TRP A 60 4.25 10.12 -6.90
N ARG A 61 3.51 10.93 -6.14
CA ARG A 61 3.73 11.08 -4.70
C ARG A 61 3.37 9.80 -3.97
N ALA A 62 2.26 9.15 -4.34
CA ALA A 62 1.87 7.84 -3.84
C ALA A 62 2.93 6.77 -4.14
N GLY A 63 3.47 6.75 -5.37
CA GLY A 63 4.54 5.84 -5.76
C GLY A 63 5.84 6.04 -4.96
N VAL A 64 6.25 7.30 -4.72
CA VAL A 64 7.43 7.61 -3.89
C VAL A 64 7.22 7.16 -2.44
N ALA A 65 6.05 7.43 -1.86
CA ALA A 65 5.73 6.97 -0.50
C ALA A 65 5.80 5.44 -0.42
N LEU A 66 5.18 4.74 -1.37
CA LEU A 66 5.20 3.28 -1.43
C LEU A 66 6.62 2.75 -1.50
N LYS A 67 7.46 3.31 -2.38
CA LYS A 67 8.87 2.93 -2.49
C LYS A 67 9.58 3.01 -1.13
N VAL A 68 9.42 4.12 -0.40
CA VAL A 68 10.07 4.32 0.90
C VAL A 68 9.59 3.27 1.92
N ALA A 69 8.29 2.98 1.96
CA ALA A 69 7.77 1.97 2.87
C ALA A 69 8.20 0.54 2.51
N LEU A 70 8.34 0.24 1.21
CA LEU A 70 8.87 -1.04 0.75
C LEU A 70 10.35 -1.21 1.08
N CYS A 71 11.16 -0.14 0.99
CA CYS A 71 12.53 -0.17 1.49
C CYS A 71 12.57 -0.50 2.99
N ALA A 72 11.73 0.16 3.80
CA ALA A 72 11.64 -0.14 5.24
C ALA A 72 11.19 -1.58 5.53
N TRP A 73 10.30 -2.15 4.70
CA TRP A 73 9.90 -3.56 4.78
C TRP A 73 11.06 -4.50 4.48
N LEU A 74 11.87 -4.18 3.46
CA LEU A 74 13.07 -4.93 3.12
C LEU A 74 14.13 -4.78 4.22
N ASP A 75 14.33 -3.61 4.81
CA ASP A 75 15.29 -3.41 5.91
C ASP A 75 14.87 -4.15 7.18
N PHE A 76 13.56 -4.30 7.41
CA PHE A 76 13.03 -5.09 8.52
C PHE A 76 13.37 -6.59 8.42
N GLN A 77 13.69 -7.11 7.21
CA GLN A 77 13.95 -8.53 6.89
C GLN A 77 13.62 -9.51 8.03
N PRO A 78 12.37 -10.01 8.12
CA PRO A 78 12.13 -11.23 8.85
C PRO A 78 12.79 -12.32 8.01
N ILE A 79 13.99 -12.76 8.42
CA ILE A 79 14.81 -13.75 7.69
C ILE A 79 13.87 -14.79 7.08
N LEU A 80 13.81 -14.81 5.75
CA LEU A 80 13.20 -15.90 5.00
C LEU A 80 14.12 -17.09 5.22
N GLU A 81 14.01 -17.75 6.37
CA GLU A 81 14.56 -19.09 6.53
C GLU A 81 13.79 -19.98 5.56
N HIS A 82 14.49 -20.40 4.51
CA HIS A 82 14.07 -21.35 3.52
C HIS A 82 13.93 -22.75 4.13
#